data_AF-A0A1W0WNB3-F1
#
_entry.id   AF-A0A1W0WNB3-F1
#
_cell.length_a   1.000
_cell.length_b   1.000
_cell.length_c   1.000
_cell.angle_alpha   90.00
_cell.angle_beta   90.00
_cell.angle_gamma   90.00
#
_symmetry.space_group_name_H-M   'P 1'
#
loop_
_entity.id
_entity.type
_entity.pdbx_description
1 polymer ?
#
loop_
_entity_poly.entity_id
_entity_poly.type
_entity_poly.pdbx_seq_one_letter_code
_entity_poly.pdbx_strand_id
1 'polypeptide(L)'
;MINSFTGAHYQHRFFRFTIIFILGAGVSVIFFIDSVKFWLPVRYNAIANRVDAIACINNCWHENLNYSLKRWKSMKRVEIPDDIRKFCDDIDLTNRSLILDCYSSMVPTLWIGKTRNAQVRLVLGLPVMLRPVQQYVKSTLTHLLRGLLRKRWTDTLIIIFLVDEDRAAVDELLLLIFRYFRRHIQGGLIDIMIPNRNFYNALNNCQSSERDNSTSGTGLSCRAPYLRWRDKQNFDYAYLMAYGSSLGHFYMQMEDDMTCDRDFFPVVFDAIENYSRHPFVLAEATAEGFRGKMFPANDTFQLAQFLLRRYDEMPCDWLYPLFVDAQANPRAANTGYQWSRKLVLKDRRYHHHDLCFHRGKFSSFKGKIVDIVF
;
A
#
# COMPACT_ATOMS: atom_id res chain seq x y z
N MET A 1 38.51 -44.27 23.00
CA MET A 1 38.25 -43.87 24.39
C MET A 1 37.11 -42.88 24.37
N ILE A 2 35.98 -43.32 24.93
CA ILE A 2 34.77 -42.55 25.19
C ILE A 2 35.11 -41.49 26.24
N ASN A 3 34.59 -40.27 26.07
CA ASN A 3 34.13 -39.49 27.22
C ASN A 3 32.93 -38.64 26.81
N SER A 4 31.80 -39.04 27.39
CA SER A 4 30.50 -38.41 27.39
C SER A 4 30.48 -37.22 28.36
N PHE A 5 29.78 -36.14 27.98
CA PHE A 5 29.09 -35.29 28.93
C PHE A 5 27.66 -35.05 28.41
N THR A 6 26.69 -35.47 29.22
CA THR A 6 25.25 -35.30 29.04
C THR A 6 24.75 -34.11 29.86
N GLY A 7 23.83 -33.32 29.28
CA GLY A 7 22.73 -32.70 30.03
C GLY A 7 22.63 -31.17 29.97
N ALA A 8 21.73 -30.64 29.12
CA ALA A 8 20.57 -29.83 29.54
C ALA A 8 19.80 -29.26 28.32
N HIS A 9 18.50 -29.49 28.29
CA HIS A 9 17.52 -28.94 27.36
C HIS A 9 17.47 -27.39 27.38
N TYR A 10 17.53 -26.72 26.23
CA TYR A 10 16.84 -25.43 26.02
C TYR A 10 16.52 -25.20 24.53
N GLN A 11 15.37 -24.57 24.31
CA GLN A 11 14.62 -24.50 23.06
C GLN A 11 15.31 -23.83 21.86
N HIS A 12 14.90 -24.25 20.67
CA HIS A 12 15.34 -23.79 19.34
C HIS A 12 15.41 -22.27 19.18
N ARG A 13 16.64 -21.72 19.27
CA ARG A 13 17.04 -20.53 18.51
C ARG A 13 17.59 -21.02 17.16
N PHE A 14 16.96 -20.63 16.06
CA PHE A 14 17.53 -20.81 14.71
C PHE A 14 18.78 -19.91 14.57
N PHE A 15 19.93 -20.41 14.99
CA PHE A 15 21.23 -19.84 14.64
C PHE A 15 21.56 -20.20 13.19
N ARG A 16 21.82 -19.18 12.37
CA ARG A 16 22.43 -19.35 11.04
C ARG A 16 23.88 -19.78 11.24
N PHE A 17 24.19 -21.05 11.05
CA PHE A 17 25.59 -21.49 10.94
C PHE A 17 26.03 -21.49 9.48
N THR A 18 27.16 -20.86 9.21
CA THR A 18 27.93 -21.08 7.97
C THR A 18 29.06 -22.03 8.35
N ILE A 19 29.00 -23.28 7.89
CA ILE A 19 30.10 -24.25 8.06
C ILE A 19 30.86 -24.30 6.74
N ILE A 20 32.16 -23.99 6.78
CA ILE A 20 33.07 -24.09 5.65
C ILE A 20 33.90 -25.36 5.86
N PHE A 21 33.75 -26.36 4.99
CA PHE A 21 34.69 -27.47 4.91
C PHE A 21 35.80 -27.09 3.92
N ILE A 22 37.05 -27.16 4.38
CA ILE A 22 38.22 -27.16 3.51
C ILE A 22 38.66 -28.61 3.41
N LEU A 23 38.25 -29.29 2.34
CA LEU A 23 38.84 -30.55 1.91
C LEU A 23 39.75 -30.24 0.71
N GLY A 24 40.88 -30.95 0.60
CA GLY A 24 41.97 -30.64 -0.34
C GLY A 24 41.51 -30.25 -1.75
N ALA A 25 42.23 -29.28 -2.32
CA ALA A 25 42.10 -28.72 -3.67
C ALA A 25 40.71 -28.20 -4.12
N GLY A 26 39.70 -28.11 -3.23
CA GLY A 26 38.42 -27.50 -3.56
C GLY A 26 37.61 -27.06 -2.33
N VAL A 27 37.22 -25.78 -2.28
CA VAL A 27 36.27 -25.28 -1.27
C VAL A 27 34.86 -25.49 -1.81
N SER A 28 34.09 -26.36 -1.15
CA SER A 28 32.64 -26.49 -1.40
C SER A 28 31.89 -25.75 -0.29
N VAL A 29 31.13 -24.72 -0.67
CA VAL A 29 30.25 -23.99 0.27
C VAL A 29 28.85 -24.60 0.17
N ILE A 30 28.42 -25.27 1.24
CA ILE A 30 27.06 -25.83 1.33
C ILE A 30 26.18 -24.83 2.10
N PHE A 31 25.12 -24.36 1.46
CA PHE A 31 24.08 -23.57 2.12
C PHE A 31 22.97 -24.51 2.62
N PHE A 32 22.57 -24.36 3.88
CA PHE A 32 21.33 -24.91 4.39
C PHE A 32 20.29 -23.80 4.48
N ILE A 33 19.32 -23.80 3.56
CA ILE A 33 18.09 -23.01 3.64
C ILE A 33 16.95 -23.98 3.42
N ASP A 34 16.12 -24.18 4.44
CA ASP A 34 14.84 -24.92 4.40
C ASP A 34 14.85 -26.15 3.47
N SER A 35 15.77 -27.08 3.75
CA SER A 35 15.83 -28.43 3.15
C SER A 35 16.15 -28.53 1.65
N VAL A 36 16.65 -27.47 0.99
CA VAL A 36 17.07 -27.53 -0.43
C VAL A 36 18.60 -27.41 -0.56
N LYS A 37 19.24 -28.42 -1.17
CA LYS A 37 20.69 -28.42 -1.50
C LYS A 37 20.93 -27.68 -2.81
N PHE A 38 21.77 -26.64 -2.81
CA PHE A 38 22.33 -26.02 -4.02
C PHE A 38 23.83 -26.31 -4.12
N TRP A 39 24.28 -26.79 -5.28
CA TRP A 39 25.69 -26.95 -5.65
C TRP A 39 26.08 -25.80 -6.59
N LEU A 40 27.12 -25.04 -6.23
CA LEU A 40 27.75 -24.05 -7.10
C LEU A 40 29.26 -24.32 -7.16
N PRO A 41 29.83 -24.69 -8.31
CA PRO A 41 31.28 -24.77 -8.46
C PRO A 41 31.85 -23.36 -8.63
N VAL A 42 32.62 -22.89 -7.65
CA VAL A 42 33.36 -21.63 -7.75
C VAL A 42 34.79 -21.96 -8.22
N ARG A 43 35.18 -21.52 -9.43
CA ARG A 43 36.56 -21.61 -9.92
C ARG A 43 37.44 -20.56 -9.21
N TYR A 44 38.64 -20.98 -8.81
CA TYR A 44 39.47 -20.35 -7.77
C TYR A 44 40.16 -19.01 -8.11
N ASN A 45 39.94 -18.38 -9.27
CA ASN A 45 40.84 -17.29 -9.71
C ASN A 45 40.34 -15.85 -9.53
N ALA A 46 39.37 -15.57 -8.65
CA ALA A 46 38.99 -14.17 -8.40
C ALA A 46 38.28 -13.90 -7.07
N ILE A 47 38.75 -14.42 -5.92
CA ILE A 47 38.27 -13.93 -4.61
C ILE A 47 39.44 -13.91 -3.62
N ALA A 48 40.19 -12.82 -3.61
CA ALA A 48 41.31 -12.64 -2.69
C ALA A 48 40.88 -12.15 -1.30
N ASN A 49 39.64 -11.65 -1.11
CA ASN A 49 39.16 -11.19 0.20
C ASN A 49 37.67 -11.49 0.45
N ARG A 50 37.31 -11.67 1.73
CA ARG A 50 35.92 -11.89 2.21
C ARG A 50 34.95 -10.78 1.78
N VAL A 51 35.47 -9.57 1.58
CA VAL A 51 34.72 -8.40 1.10
C VAL A 51 34.35 -8.55 -0.38
N ASP A 52 35.24 -9.14 -1.19
CA ASP A 52 35.02 -9.35 -2.62
C ASP A 52 34.00 -10.46 -2.89
N ALA A 53 33.90 -11.46 -2.01
CA ALA A 53 32.84 -12.47 -2.08
C ALA A 53 31.45 -11.86 -1.87
N ILE A 54 31.31 -10.95 -0.90
CA ILE A 54 30.05 -10.23 -0.63
C ILE A 54 29.74 -9.26 -1.76
N ALA A 55 30.75 -8.56 -2.29
CA ALA A 55 30.60 -7.68 -3.45
C ALA A 55 30.22 -8.45 -4.73
N CYS A 56 30.81 -9.63 -4.96
CA CYS A 56 30.47 -10.51 -6.08
C CYS A 56 29.07 -11.10 -5.92
N ILE A 57 28.64 -11.46 -4.71
CA ILE A 57 27.25 -11.82 -4.43
C ILE A 57 26.35 -10.63 -4.73
N ASN A 58 26.59 -9.44 -4.18
CA ASN A 58 25.75 -8.28 -4.45
C ASN A 58 25.70 -7.96 -5.96
N ASN A 59 26.83 -8.03 -6.69
CA ASN A 59 26.89 -7.75 -8.13
C ASN A 59 26.22 -8.84 -8.99
N CYS A 60 26.45 -10.13 -8.74
CA CYS A 60 25.75 -11.23 -9.44
C CYS A 60 24.24 -11.26 -9.13
N TRP A 61 23.84 -10.80 -7.94
CA TRP A 61 22.43 -10.64 -7.58
C TRP A 61 21.82 -9.40 -8.24
N HIS A 62 22.56 -8.28 -8.30
CA HIS A 62 22.18 -7.08 -9.05
C HIS A 62 22.08 -7.33 -10.56
N GLU A 63 22.92 -8.19 -11.14
CA GLU A 63 22.82 -8.57 -12.56
C GLU A 63 21.59 -9.44 -12.86
N ASN A 64 21.27 -10.41 -11.99
CA ASN A 64 20.03 -11.18 -12.09
C ASN A 64 18.78 -10.30 -11.86
N LEU A 65 18.87 -9.31 -10.97
CA LEU A 65 17.84 -8.30 -10.78
C LEU A 65 17.77 -7.32 -11.95
N ASN A 66 18.88 -6.94 -12.59
CA ASN A 66 18.91 -6.08 -13.78
C ASN A 66 18.27 -6.76 -14.99
N TYR A 67 18.52 -8.06 -15.19
CA TYR A 67 17.82 -8.86 -16.20
C TYR A 67 16.31 -8.90 -15.92
N SER A 68 15.92 -8.89 -14.65
CA SER A 68 14.52 -8.84 -14.23
C SER A 68 13.91 -7.43 -14.31
N LEU A 69 14.65 -6.37 -14.00
CA LEU A 69 14.21 -4.97 -14.00
C LEU A 69 13.94 -4.50 -15.43
N LYS A 70 14.79 -4.88 -16.39
CA LYS A 70 14.59 -4.60 -17.83
C LYS A 70 13.34 -5.31 -18.37
N ARG A 71 13.11 -6.58 -17.97
CA ARG A 71 11.91 -7.35 -18.31
C ARG A 71 10.65 -6.79 -17.63
N TRP A 72 10.73 -6.29 -16.40
CA TRP A 72 9.57 -5.75 -15.69
C TRP A 72 9.18 -4.35 -16.15
N LYS A 73 10.17 -3.50 -16.51
CA LYS A 73 9.91 -2.24 -17.22
C LYS A 73 9.17 -2.46 -18.54
N SER A 74 9.28 -3.65 -19.15
CA SER A 74 8.51 -4.06 -20.33
C SER A 74 7.12 -4.66 -20.03
N MET A 75 6.75 -4.88 -18.76
CA MET A 75 5.42 -5.33 -18.33
C MET A 75 4.40 -4.17 -18.22
N LYS A 76 4.62 -3.06 -18.94
CA LYS A 76 3.70 -1.92 -19.01
C LYS A 76 2.44 -2.36 -19.77
N ARG A 77 1.36 -2.72 -19.05
CA ARG A 77 0.22 -3.48 -19.65
C ARG A 77 -1.12 -3.27 -18.95
N VAL A 78 -1.51 -2.03 -18.67
CA VAL A 78 -2.92 -1.78 -18.35
C VAL A 78 -3.37 -0.53 -19.06
N GLU A 79 -4.46 -0.65 -19.80
CA GLU A 79 -5.16 0.49 -20.39
C GLU A 79 -5.71 1.34 -19.26
N ILE A 80 -5.67 2.65 -19.45
CA ILE A 80 -6.21 3.59 -18.47
C ILE A 80 -7.73 3.50 -18.56
N PRO A 81 -8.44 3.24 -17.45
CA PRO A 81 -9.89 3.18 -17.48
C PRO A 81 -10.50 4.49 -17.99
N ASP A 82 -11.55 4.39 -18.81
CA ASP A 82 -12.25 5.56 -19.36
C ASP A 82 -12.83 6.47 -18.26
N ASP A 83 -13.19 5.88 -17.12
CA ASP A 83 -13.63 6.61 -15.92
C ASP A 83 -12.62 7.65 -15.42
N ILE A 84 -11.32 7.50 -15.71
CA ILE A 84 -10.29 8.49 -15.34
C ILE A 84 -10.45 9.78 -16.16
N ARG A 85 -10.91 9.68 -17.41
CA ARG A 85 -11.25 10.87 -18.20
C ARG A 85 -12.44 11.59 -17.58
N LYS A 86 -13.51 10.84 -17.28
CA LYS A 86 -14.69 11.37 -16.61
C LYS A 86 -14.35 12.03 -15.27
N PHE A 87 -13.49 11.40 -14.47
CA PHE A 87 -12.99 11.96 -13.20
C PHE A 87 -12.39 13.35 -13.39
N CYS A 88 -11.56 13.53 -14.42
CA CYS A 88 -10.95 14.81 -14.73
C CYS A 88 -11.95 15.83 -15.29
N ASP A 89 -12.84 15.42 -16.18
CA ASP A 89 -13.87 16.30 -16.74
C ASP A 89 -14.74 16.90 -15.60
N ASP A 90 -15.14 16.09 -14.62
CA ASP A 90 -15.92 16.55 -13.46
C ASP A 90 -15.12 17.49 -12.54
N ILE A 91 -13.81 17.29 -12.40
CA ILE A 91 -12.94 18.20 -11.62
C ILE A 91 -12.82 19.55 -12.32
N ASP A 92 -12.59 19.55 -13.63
CA ASP A 92 -12.43 20.77 -14.42
C ASP A 92 -13.72 21.62 -14.45
N LEU A 93 -14.88 20.97 -14.53
CA LEU A 93 -16.19 21.63 -14.46
C LEU A 93 -16.45 22.30 -13.11
N THR A 94 -15.99 21.69 -12.01
CA THR A 94 -16.30 22.15 -10.65
C THR A 94 -15.25 23.07 -10.05
N ASN A 95 -14.01 23.03 -10.54
CA ASN A 95 -12.90 23.74 -9.90
C ASN A 95 -11.87 24.21 -10.93
N ARG A 96 -12.01 25.47 -11.39
CA ARG A 96 -11.19 26.14 -12.42
C ARG A 96 -9.69 25.78 -12.32
N SER A 97 -9.26 24.72 -13.01
CA SER A 97 -7.85 24.37 -13.25
C SER A 97 -6.97 24.08 -12.02
N LEU A 98 -7.50 23.42 -10.97
CA LEU A 98 -6.64 22.97 -9.84
C LEU A 98 -5.49 22.08 -10.32
N ILE A 99 -5.80 21.15 -11.23
CA ILE A 99 -4.84 20.23 -11.83
C ILE A 99 -4.72 20.56 -13.31
N LEU A 100 -3.65 21.26 -13.69
CA LEU A 100 -3.33 21.54 -15.08
C LEU A 100 -3.21 20.24 -15.87
N ASP A 101 -3.98 20.14 -16.95
CA ASP A 101 -4.06 18.93 -17.80
C ASP A 101 -4.29 17.66 -16.96
N CYS A 102 -5.44 17.65 -16.26
CA CYS A 102 -5.77 16.61 -15.28
C CYS A 102 -5.61 15.20 -15.87
N TYR A 103 -6.12 14.94 -17.07
CA TYR A 103 -6.07 13.61 -17.67
C TYR A 103 -4.63 13.14 -17.88
N SER A 104 -3.78 13.96 -18.51
CA SER A 104 -2.37 13.63 -18.73
C SER A 104 -1.61 13.47 -17.40
N SER A 105 -1.95 14.26 -16.39
CA SER A 105 -1.41 14.16 -15.04
C SER A 105 -1.89 12.93 -14.27
N MET A 106 -3.08 12.41 -14.59
CA MET A 106 -3.62 11.17 -14.02
C MET A 106 -3.04 9.92 -14.69
N VAL A 107 -2.40 10.01 -15.85
CA VAL A 107 -1.69 8.87 -16.46
C VAL A 107 -0.49 8.46 -15.60
N PRO A 108 -0.37 7.22 -15.09
CA PRO A 108 0.74 6.85 -14.21
C PRO A 108 2.04 6.81 -15.00
N THR A 109 3.15 7.24 -14.37
CA THR A 109 4.48 7.10 -14.96
C THR A 109 4.80 5.63 -15.22
N LEU A 110 4.37 4.77 -14.30
CA LEU A 110 4.51 3.32 -14.38
C LEU A 110 3.29 2.64 -13.78
N TRP A 111 2.77 1.64 -14.47
CA TRP A 111 1.80 0.70 -13.94
C TRP A 111 2.21 -0.71 -14.35
N ILE A 112 2.54 -1.53 -13.36
CA ILE A 112 2.88 -2.94 -13.51
C ILE A 112 1.73 -3.76 -12.94
N GLY A 113 1.10 -4.57 -13.79
CA GLY A 113 -0.04 -5.40 -13.40
C GLY A 113 -0.44 -6.34 -14.53
N LYS A 114 -1.65 -6.87 -14.43
CA LYS A 114 -2.30 -7.60 -15.52
C LYS A 114 -3.52 -6.84 -16.01
N THR A 115 -3.73 -6.82 -17.32
CA THR A 115 -4.98 -6.38 -17.92
C THR A 115 -6.13 -7.22 -17.38
N ARG A 116 -7.25 -6.56 -17.08
CA ARG A 116 -8.47 -7.19 -16.58
C ARG A 116 -9.61 -6.78 -17.49
N ASN A 117 -10.45 -7.74 -17.84
CA ASN A 117 -11.61 -7.51 -18.72
C ASN A 117 -12.87 -7.14 -17.92
N ALA A 118 -12.82 -7.23 -16.59
CA ALA A 118 -13.93 -6.95 -15.70
C ALA A 118 -13.41 -6.40 -14.37
N GLN A 119 -14.27 -5.65 -13.68
CA GLN A 119 -14.04 -5.17 -12.32
C GLN A 119 -13.93 -6.32 -11.33
N VAL A 120 -13.04 -6.20 -10.35
CA VAL A 120 -12.98 -7.12 -9.22
C VAL A 120 -14.01 -6.75 -8.16
N ARG A 121 -14.26 -7.62 -7.18
CA ARG A 121 -15.19 -7.30 -6.09
C ARG A 121 -14.62 -6.27 -5.12
N LEU A 122 -13.32 -6.37 -4.82
CA LEU A 122 -12.65 -5.53 -3.84
C LEU A 122 -11.29 -5.06 -4.34
N VAL A 123 -11.07 -3.75 -4.34
CA VAL A 123 -9.75 -3.13 -4.50
C VAL A 123 -9.26 -2.65 -3.14
N LEU A 124 -8.06 -3.05 -2.75
CA LEU A 124 -7.33 -2.48 -1.62
C LEU A 124 -6.30 -1.48 -2.16
N GLY A 125 -6.44 -0.20 -1.81
CA GLY A 125 -5.44 0.82 -2.12
C GLY A 125 -4.40 0.94 -1.01
N LEU A 126 -3.13 0.72 -1.35
CA LEU A 126 -2.02 0.76 -0.39
C LEU A 126 -0.95 1.78 -0.82
N PRO A 127 -1.01 3.03 -0.35
CA PRO A 127 0.05 4.02 -0.55
C PRO A 127 1.29 3.66 0.26
N VAL A 128 2.47 3.78 -0.37
CA VAL A 128 3.76 3.39 0.20
C VAL A 128 4.80 4.47 -0.11
N MET A 129 5.55 4.87 0.92
CA MET A 129 6.73 5.73 0.82
C MET A 129 7.91 5.11 1.56
N LEU A 130 9.12 5.47 1.16
CA LEU A 130 10.30 4.96 1.84
C LEU A 130 10.42 5.67 3.18
N ARG A 131 10.31 4.93 4.28
CA ARG A 131 10.50 5.49 5.61
C ARG A 131 11.98 5.60 5.97
N PRO A 132 12.42 6.61 6.71
CA PRO A 132 13.82 6.73 7.11
C PRO A 132 14.33 5.60 8.02
N VAL A 133 13.44 4.99 8.81
CA VAL A 133 13.82 4.06 9.89
C VAL A 133 13.43 2.61 9.61
N GLN A 134 12.16 2.36 9.28
CA GLN A 134 11.63 1.01 9.12
C GLN A 134 10.59 0.95 8.01
N GLN A 135 10.75 0.00 7.10
CA GLN A 135 9.74 -0.31 6.08
C GLN A 135 8.74 -1.32 6.62
N TYR A 136 7.44 -1.00 6.53
CA TYR A 136 6.36 -1.86 7.03
C TYR A 136 5.65 -2.65 5.93
N VAL A 137 5.69 -2.17 4.68
CA VAL A 137 4.97 -2.73 3.51
C VAL A 137 5.10 -4.25 3.37
N LYS A 138 6.29 -4.81 3.60
CA LYS A 138 6.50 -6.27 3.55
C LYS A 138 5.66 -6.99 4.59
N SER A 139 5.68 -6.50 5.83
CA SER A 139 4.93 -7.10 6.93
C SER A 139 3.43 -6.99 6.65
N THR A 140 2.94 -5.81 6.28
CA THR A 140 1.52 -5.56 5.99
C THR A 140 1.00 -6.45 4.87
N LEU A 141 1.70 -6.50 3.72
CA LEU A 141 1.32 -7.38 2.62
C LEU A 141 1.38 -8.85 3.01
N THR A 142 2.37 -9.27 3.80
CA THR A 142 2.46 -10.66 4.28
C THR A 142 1.26 -11.03 5.13
N HIS A 143 0.80 -10.15 6.02
CA HIS A 143 -0.38 -10.40 6.86
C HIS A 143 -1.67 -10.42 6.03
N LEU A 144 -1.86 -9.44 5.15
CA LEU A 144 -3.02 -9.43 4.23
C LEU A 144 -3.09 -10.71 3.40
N LEU A 145 -1.99 -11.08 2.73
CA LEU A 145 -1.97 -12.25 1.85
C LEU A 145 -2.17 -13.57 2.61
N ARG A 146 -1.77 -13.66 3.89
CA ARG A 146 -2.04 -14.83 4.73
C ARG A 146 -3.52 -14.99 5.06
N GLY A 147 -4.26 -13.89 5.20
CA GLY A 147 -5.71 -13.90 5.44
C GLY A 147 -6.55 -14.12 4.18
N LEU A 148 -5.97 -13.94 2.99
CA LEU A 148 -6.70 -14.03 1.73
C LEU A 148 -6.71 -15.45 1.15
N LEU A 149 -7.89 -16.08 1.15
CA LEU A 149 -8.09 -17.40 0.54
C LEU A 149 -7.83 -17.37 -0.98
N ARG A 150 -7.19 -18.42 -1.52
CA ARG A 150 -6.88 -18.53 -2.95
C ARG A 150 -8.07 -18.32 -3.89
N LYS A 151 -9.26 -18.78 -3.48
CA LYS A 151 -10.50 -18.60 -4.26
C LYS A 151 -10.92 -17.13 -4.44
N ARG A 152 -10.43 -16.23 -3.58
CA ARG A 152 -10.70 -14.79 -3.65
C ARG A 152 -9.63 -14.01 -4.41
N TRP A 153 -8.55 -14.65 -4.87
CA TRP A 153 -7.48 -13.94 -5.56
C TRP A 153 -7.94 -13.29 -6.87
N THR A 154 -8.95 -13.85 -7.53
CA THR A 154 -9.56 -13.27 -8.74
C THR A 154 -10.59 -12.19 -8.43
N ASP A 155 -11.11 -12.16 -7.20
CA ASP A 155 -12.11 -11.20 -6.73
C ASP A 155 -11.47 -10.00 -6.00
N THR A 156 -10.15 -10.02 -5.80
CA THR A 156 -9.40 -9.00 -5.08
C THR A 156 -8.29 -8.42 -5.95
N LEU A 157 -8.10 -7.11 -5.84
CA LEU A 157 -6.92 -6.42 -6.35
C LEU A 157 -6.29 -5.63 -5.20
N ILE A 158 -4.97 -5.71 -5.06
CA ILE A 158 -4.20 -4.82 -4.20
C ILE A 158 -3.39 -3.89 -5.10
N ILE A 159 -3.65 -2.59 -5.03
CA ILE A 159 -2.86 -1.58 -5.73
C ILE A 159 -1.83 -1.03 -4.75
N ILE A 160 -0.57 -1.37 -4.97
CA ILE A 160 0.56 -0.76 -4.26
C ILE A 160 0.91 0.54 -5.00
N PHE A 161 0.67 1.66 -4.34
CA PHE A 161 0.86 2.99 -4.90
C PHE A 161 2.12 3.61 -4.32
N LEU A 162 3.19 3.70 -5.13
CA LEU A 162 4.48 4.23 -4.70
C LEU A 162 4.49 5.74 -4.87
N VAL A 163 4.31 6.47 -3.78
CA VAL A 163 4.04 7.92 -3.80
C VAL A 163 5.24 8.79 -3.49
N ASP A 164 6.44 8.19 -3.47
CA ASP A 164 7.68 8.89 -3.16
C ASP A 164 8.13 9.79 -4.33
N GLU A 165 8.58 11.00 -4.01
CA GLU A 165 9.10 11.97 -4.98
C GLU A 165 10.57 11.70 -5.31
N ASP A 166 11.29 10.90 -4.52
CA ASP A 166 12.66 10.47 -4.80
C ASP A 166 12.64 9.19 -5.66
N ARG A 167 13.31 9.24 -6.83
CA ARG A 167 13.42 8.08 -7.73
C ARG A 167 14.21 6.94 -7.11
N ALA A 168 15.26 7.24 -6.33
CA ALA A 168 16.05 6.21 -5.68
C ALA A 168 15.22 5.44 -4.64
N ALA A 169 14.42 6.17 -3.87
CA ALA A 169 13.48 5.59 -2.90
C ALA A 169 12.43 4.70 -3.57
N VAL A 170 11.86 5.15 -4.70
CA VAL A 170 10.95 4.35 -5.51
C VAL A 170 11.61 3.07 -6.03
N ASP A 171 12.83 3.16 -6.57
CA ASP A 171 13.57 2.00 -7.08
C ASP A 171 13.88 0.98 -5.96
N GLU A 172 14.23 1.45 -4.75
CA GLU A 172 14.45 0.59 -3.58
C GLU A 172 13.16 -0.16 -3.18
N LEU A 173 12.04 0.56 -3.10
CA LEU A 173 10.73 -0.04 -2.80
C LEU A 173 10.31 -1.06 -3.86
N LEU A 174 10.51 -0.75 -5.14
CA LEU A 174 10.25 -1.67 -6.24
C LEU A 174 11.04 -2.97 -6.05
N LEU A 175 12.35 -2.89 -5.82
CA LEU A 175 13.20 -4.06 -5.62
C LEU A 175 12.73 -4.90 -4.42
N LEU A 176 12.37 -4.25 -3.32
CA LEU A 176 11.82 -4.91 -2.13
C LEU A 176 10.52 -5.64 -2.45
N ILE A 177 9.55 -4.96 -3.07
CA ILE A 177 8.24 -5.52 -3.39
C ILE A 177 8.37 -6.69 -4.36
N PHE A 178 9.14 -6.54 -5.43
CA PHE A 178 9.37 -7.63 -6.38
C PHE A 178 10.04 -8.83 -5.74
N ARG A 179 11.05 -8.61 -4.89
CA ARG A 179 11.75 -9.70 -4.21
C ARG A 179 10.81 -10.62 -3.43
N TYR A 180 9.82 -10.05 -2.75
CA TYR A 180 8.92 -10.83 -1.87
C TYR A 180 7.58 -11.21 -2.52
N PHE A 181 7.07 -10.42 -3.46
CA PHE A 181 5.70 -10.56 -3.96
C PHE A 181 5.59 -10.83 -5.46
N ARG A 182 6.70 -11.16 -6.15
CA ARG A 182 6.74 -11.47 -7.59
C ARG A 182 5.59 -12.35 -8.08
N ARG A 183 5.30 -13.44 -7.35
CA ARG A 183 4.25 -14.40 -7.73
C ARG A 183 2.85 -13.78 -7.72
N HIS A 184 2.55 -12.91 -6.75
CA HIS A 184 1.25 -12.24 -6.63
C HIS A 184 1.08 -11.15 -7.69
N ILE A 185 2.18 -10.46 -8.03
CA ILE A 185 2.21 -9.47 -9.14
C ILE A 185 1.99 -10.17 -10.48
N GLN A 186 2.77 -11.22 -10.77
CA GLN A 186 2.60 -12.03 -11.98
C GLN A 186 1.24 -12.73 -12.03
N GLY A 187 0.66 -13.04 -10.87
CA GLY A 187 -0.67 -13.60 -10.73
C GLY A 187 -1.79 -12.62 -11.08
N GLY A 188 -1.55 -11.31 -11.00
CA GLY A 188 -2.59 -10.28 -11.15
C GLY A 188 -3.38 -10.03 -9.87
N LEU A 189 -2.86 -10.44 -8.70
CA LEU A 189 -3.45 -10.06 -7.40
C LEU A 189 -2.93 -8.71 -6.93
N ILE A 190 -1.69 -8.37 -7.29
CA ILE A 190 -1.03 -7.11 -6.92
C ILE A 190 -0.67 -6.34 -8.18
N ASP A 191 -1.10 -5.09 -8.22
CA ASP A 191 -0.61 -4.10 -9.17
C ASP A 191 0.31 -3.11 -8.44
N ILE A 192 1.32 -2.61 -9.15
CA ILE A 192 2.22 -1.56 -8.66
C ILE A 192 2.02 -0.34 -9.56
N MET A 193 1.75 0.80 -8.96
CA MET A 193 1.49 2.05 -9.65
C MET A 193 2.39 3.17 -9.11
N ILE A 194 2.96 3.96 -10.01
CA ILE A 194 3.74 5.16 -9.72
C ILE A 194 3.02 6.33 -10.37
N PRO A 195 2.57 7.33 -9.61
CA PRO A 195 1.84 8.46 -10.17
C PRO A 195 2.72 9.29 -11.10
N ASN A 196 2.08 10.10 -11.94
CA ASN A 196 2.76 11.17 -12.64
C ASN A 196 2.90 12.37 -11.70
N ARG A 197 4.12 12.91 -11.63
CA ARG A 197 4.46 14.01 -10.71
C ARG A 197 3.69 15.30 -11.01
N ASN A 198 3.27 15.50 -12.26
CA ASN A 198 2.51 16.67 -12.67
C ASN A 198 1.16 16.78 -11.94
N PHE A 199 0.60 15.66 -11.49
CA PHE A 199 -0.61 15.63 -10.68
C PHE A 199 -0.48 16.45 -9.39
N TYR A 200 0.74 16.56 -8.84
CA TYR A 200 1.02 17.26 -7.60
C TYR A 200 1.42 18.73 -7.80
N ASN A 201 1.39 19.25 -9.04
CA ASN A 201 1.85 20.62 -9.33
C ASN A 201 1.10 21.69 -8.53
N ALA A 202 -0.17 21.46 -8.18
CA ALA A 202 -0.96 22.34 -7.31
C ALA A 202 -0.29 22.56 -5.94
N LEU A 203 0.40 21.55 -5.40
CA LEU A 203 1.10 21.64 -4.12
C LEU A 203 2.33 22.55 -4.16
N ASN A 204 2.81 22.90 -5.36
CA ASN A 204 3.92 23.84 -5.55
C ASN A 204 3.42 25.30 -5.58
N ASN A 205 2.16 25.51 -5.93
CA ASN A 205 1.53 26.82 -6.05
C ASN A 205 0.98 27.31 -4.71
N CYS A 206 1.86 27.36 -3.71
CA CYS A 206 1.62 28.18 -2.53
C CYS A 206 1.83 29.66 -2.91
N GLN A 207 0.93 30.21 -3.75
CA GLN A 207 0.90 31.65 -3.94
C GLN A 207 0.40 32.27 -2.65
N SER A 208 1.17 33.24 -2.18
CA SER A 208 0.86 34.23 -1.16
C SER A 208 -0.52 34.81 -1.41
N SER A 209 -1.57 34.14 -0.94
CA SER A 209 -2.81 34.86 -0.68
C SER A 209 -2.48 35.79 0.46
N GLU A 210 -2.72 37.08 0.28
CA GLU A 210 -2.71 38.13 1.31
C GLU A 210 -3.70 37.85 2.47
N ARG A 211 -4.20 36.60 2.60
CA ARG A 211 -4.82 36.02 3.79
C ARG A 211 -3.81 35.53 4.83
N ASP A 212 -2.50 35.66 4.57
CA ASP A 212 -1.45 35.37 5.56
C ASP A 212 -1.43 36.38 6.75
N ASN A 213 -2.31 37.39 6.75
CA ASN A 213 -2.58 38.22 7.94
C ASN A 213 -3.92 37.90 8.63
N SER A 214 -4.68 36.90 8.16
CA SER A 214 -5.91 36.47 8.80
C SER A 214 -5.95 34.96 8.95
N THR A 215 -5.30 34.47 10.00
CA THR A 215 -5.88 33.47 10.90
C THR A 215 -6.66 32.33 10.23
N SER A 216 -5.98 31.49 9.43
CA SER A 216 -6.20 30.06 9.58
C SER A 216 -5.77 29.72 11.02
N GLY A 217 -6.70 29.27 11.87
CA GLY A 217 -6.58 29.17 13.33
C GLY A 217 -5.43 28.33 13.91
N THR A 218 -4.41 28.00 13.12
CA THR A 218 -3.19 27.29 13.52
C THR A 218 -1.90 28.09 13.27
N GLY A 219 -1.94 29.25 12.59
CA GLY A 219 -0.77 30.13 12.41
C GLY A 219 0.42 29.55 11.63
N LEU A 220 0.25 28.43 10.90
CA LEU A 220 1.31 27.84 10.07
C LEU A 220 1.21 28.30 8.61
N SER A 221 2.33 28.82 8.07
CA SER A 221 2.48 29.11 6.63
C SER A 221 2.27 27.85 5.79
N CYS A 222 1.60 27.98 4.65
CA CYS A 222 1.44 26.93 3.62
C CYS A 222 2.76 26.29 3.15
N ARG A 223 3.92 26.90 3.43
CA ARG A 223 5.26 26.32 3.19
C ARG A 223 5.73 25.36 4.29
N ALA A 224 4.99 25.21 5.38
CA ALA A 224 5.36 24.31 6.46
C ALA A 224 5.43 22.86 5.94
N PRO A 225 6.54 22.13 6.15
CA PRO A 225 6.71 20.76 5.65
C PRO A 225 5.58 19.82 6.05
N TYR A 226 4.99 20.04 7.24
CA TYR A 226 3.84 19.27 7.71
C TYR A 226 2.57 19.50 6.88
N LEU A 227 2.25 20.76 6.56
CA LEU A 227 1.06 21.08 5.75
C LEU A 227 1.19 20.49 4.36
N ARG A 228 2.36 20.64 3.73
CA ARG A 228 2.64 20.01 2.43
C ARG A 228 2.52 18.49 2.48
N TRP A 229 3.02 17.83 3.54
CA TRP A 229 2.91 16.38 3.73
C TRP A 229 1.44 15.94 3.88
N ARG A 230 0.66 16.66 4.70
CA ARG A 230 -0.79 16.43 4.89
C ARG A 230 -1.55 16.60 3.57
N ASP A 231 -1.29 17.69 2.84
CA ASP A 231 -1.99 18.02 1.59
C ASP A 231 -1.70 17.01 0.51
N LYS A 232 -0.43 16.58 0.43
CA LYS A 232 -0.01 15.51 -0.46
C LYS A 232 -0.77 14.21 -0.18
N GLN A 233 -1.08 13.90 1.08
CA GLN A 233 -1.86 12.69 1.41
C GLN A 233 -3.27 12.72 0.82
N ASN A 234 -3.94 13.88 0.80
CA ASN A 234 -5.23 14.06 0.11
C ASN A 234 -5.10 13.77 -1.40
N PHE A 235 -4.04 14.27 -2.05
CA PHE A 235 -3.75 13.96 -3.45
C PHE A 235 -3.47 12.47 -3.68
N ASP A 236 -2.63 11.86 -2.83
CA ASP A 236 -2.25 10.46 -2.93
C ASP A 236 -3.49 9.56 -2.85
N TYR A 237 -4.41 9.85 -1.91
CA TYR A 237 -5.61 9.04 -1.72
C TYR A 237 -6.61 9.25 -2.85
N ALA A 238 -6.81 10.49 -3.30
CA ALA A 238 -7.71 10.75 -4.41
C ALA A 238 -7.27 10.10 -5.72
N TYR A 239 -5.97 10.15 -6.04
CA TYR A 239 -5.41 9.46 -7.21
C TYR A 239 -5.70 7.96 -7.13
N LEU A 240 -5.39 7.35 -5.98
CA LEU A 240 -5.55 5.92 -5.77
C LEU A 240 -7.02 5.49 -5.77
N MET A 241 -7.91 6.28 -5.17
CA MET A 241 -9.35 6.07 -5.14
C MET A 241 -9.98 6.18 -6.52
N ALA A 242 -9.54 7.13 -7.35
CA ALA A 242 -10.02 7.26 -8.73
C ALA A 242 -9.78 5.95 -9.50
N TYR A 243 -8.53 5.45 -9.51
CA TYR A 243 -8.22 4.15 -10.13
C TYR A 243 -8.94 2.98 -9.45
N GLY A 244 -9.01 2.99 -8.12
CA GLY A 244 -9.65 1.93 -7.36
C GLY A 244 -11.15 1.80 -7.68
N SER A 245 -11.85 2.92 -7.82
CA SER A 245 -13.27 2.98 -8.17
C SER A 245 -13.55 2.44 -9.58
N SER A 246 -12.63 2.62 -10.53
CA SER A 246 -12.76 2.10 -11.89
C SER A 246 -12.47 0.60 -11.98
N LEU A 247 -11.67 0.06 -11.05
CA LEU A 247 -11.15 -1.31 -11.12
C LEU A 247 -11.94 -2.31 -10.27
N GLY A 248 -12.81 -1.87 -9.37
CA GLY A 248 -13.61 -2.78 -8.57
C GLY A 248 -14.93 -2.19 -8.08
N HIS A 249 -15.82 -3.07 -7.62
CA HIS A 249 -17.14 -2.69 -7.09
C HIS A 249 -17.05 -1.99 -5.73
N PHE A 250 -16.03 -2.32 -4.95
CA PHE A 250 -15.71 -1.70 -3.67
C PHE A 250 -14.23 -1.36 -3.62
N TYR A 251 -13.94 -0.22 -3.01
CA TYR A 251 -12.57 0.20 -2.71
C TYR A 251 -12.40 0.30 -1.20
N MET A 252 -11.27 -0.17 -0.68
CA MET A 252 -10.88 0.04 0.71
C MET A 252 -9.51 0.71 0.79
N GLN A 253 -9.46 1.85 1.47
CA GLN A 253 -8.23 2.58 1.76
C GLN A 253 -7.45 1.84 2.85
N MET A 254 -6.20 1.49 2.56
CA MET A 254 -5.28 0.84 3.50
C MET A 254 -4.06 1.74 3.74
N GLU A 255 -3.26 1.38 4.75
CA GLU A 255 -1.93 1.93 5.00
C GLU A 255 -0.91 0.79 5.04
N ASP A 256 0.34 1.09 4.70
CA ASP A 256 1.41 0.10 4.57
C ASP A 256 2.06 -0.32 5.90
N ASP A 257 1.51 0.13 7.03
CA ASP A 257 1.95 -0.16 8.39
C ASP A 257 0.85 -0.76 9.27
N MET A 258 -0.05 -1.52 8.64
CA MET A 258 -1.12 -2.25 9.33
C MET A 258 -0.85 -3.75 9.45
N THR A 259 -1.41 -4.36 10.49
CA THR A 259 -1.58 -5.81 10.63
C THR A 259 -3.06 -6.12 10.76
N CYS A 260 -3.57 -7.05 9.97
CA CYS A 260 -4.97 -7.46 10.01
C CYS A 260 -5.13 -8.90 10.52
N ASP A 261 -6.25 -9.13 11.21
CA ASP A 261 -6.63 -10.45 11.69
C ASP A 261 -7.05 -11.38 10.56
N ARG A 262 -7.02 -12.69 10.84
CA ARG A 262 -7.37 -13.72 9.85
C ARG A 262 -8.81 -13.60 9.36
N ASP A 263 -9.70 -13.05 10.18
CA ASP A 263 -11.11 -12.87 9.88
C ASP A 263 -11.39 -11.60 9.05
N PHE A 264 -10.37 -10.76 8.78
CA PHE A 264 -10.51 -9.54 7.99
C PHE A 264 -11.20 -9.78 6.64
N PHE A 265 -10.64 -10.62 5.77
CA PHE A 265 -11.23 -10.89 4.47
C PHE A 265 -12.59 -11.60 4.55
N PRO A 266 -12.78 -12.65 5.38
CA PRO A 266 -14.10 -13.23 5.59
C PRO A 266 -15.19 -12.21 5.95
N VAL A 267 -14.92 -11.28 6.87
CA VAL A 267 -15.90 -10.26 7.28
C VAL A 267 -16.12 -9.23 6.19
N VAL A 268 -15.07 -8.77 5.52
CA VAL A 268 -15.18 -7.82 4.40
C VAL A 268 -16.02 -8.40 3.25
N PHE A 269 -15.75 -9.64 2.84
CA PHE A 269 -16.49 -10.27 1.76
C PHE A 269 -17.95 -10.56 2.12
N ASP A 270 -18.23 -10.87 3.39
CA ASP A 270 -19.60 -11.02 3.89
C ASP A 270 -20.38 -9.70 3.82
N ALA A 271 -19.75 -8.56 4.16
CA ALA A 271 -20.34 -7.24 3.98
C ALA A 271 -20.62 -6.93 2.50
N ILE A 272 -19.68 -7.24 1.61
CA ILE A 272 -19.83 -7.07 0.16
C ILE A 272 -20.97 -7.95 -0.40
N GLU A 273 -21.09 -9.20 0.06
CA GLU A 273 -22.13 -10.14 -0.37
C GLU A 273 -23.53 -9.76 0.13
N ASN A 274 -23.61 -9.08 1.27
CA ASN A 274 -24.86 -8.62 1.85
C ASN A 274 -25.22 -7.16 1.50
N TYR A 275 -24.39 -6.47 0.72
CA TYR A 275 -24.58 -5.05 0.41
C TYR A 275 -25.95 -4.73 -0.21
N SER A 276 -26.47 -5.58 -1.10
CA SER A 276 -27.78 -5.37 -1.73
C SER A 276 -28.95 -5.42 -0.75
N ARG A 277 -28.80 -6.16 0.35
CA ARG A 277 -29.80 -6.25 1.44
C ARG A 277 -29.56 -5.18 2.51
N HIS A 278 -28.29 -4.83 2.71
CA HIS A 278 -27.83 -4.00 3.81
C HIS A 278 -26.85 -2.95 3.30
N PRO A 279 -27.31 -1.99 2.47
CA PRO A 279 -26.42 -1.02 1.85
C PRO A 279 -25.80 -0.09 2.90
N PHE A 280 -24.61 0.42 2.62
CA PHE A 280 -23.87 1.36 3.47
C PHE A 280 -23.11 2.35 2.59
N VAL A 281 -22.79 3.52 3.13
CA VAL A 281 -21.87 4.47 2.49
C VAL A 281 -20.43 4.10 2.84
N LEU A 282 -20.20 3.81 4.13
CA LEU A 282 -18.90 3.43 4.66
C LEU A 282 -19.01 2.10 5.39
N ALA A 283 -18.07 1.19 5.14
CA ALA A 283 -17.77 0.08 6.02
C ALA A 283 -16.36 0.23 6.59
N GLU A 284 -16.16 0.15 7.90
CA GLU A 284 -14.85 0.33 8.52
C GLU A 284 -14.35 -0.93 9.23
N ALA A 285 -13.09 -1.29 8.97
CA ALA A 285 -12.38 -2.36 9.66
C ALA A 285 -11.57 -1.87 10.86
N THR A 286 -11.39 -0.56 11.00
CA THR A 286 -10.70 0.10 12.11
C THR A 286 -11.49 1.34 12.53
N ALA A 287 -11.50 1.68 13.81
CA ALA A 287 -12.12 2.92 14.28
C ALA A 287 -11.26 4.16 13.96
N GLU A 288 -9.94 4.00 13.94
CA GLU A 288 -9.00 5.12 13.81
C GLU A 288 -8.65 5.48 12.37
N GLY A 289 -8.58 6.78 12.11
CA GLY A 289 -8.07 7.38 10.87
C GLY A 289 -8.83 6.95 9.62
N PHE A 290 -8.24 7.17 8.45
CA PHE A 290 -8.82 6.83 7.15
C PHE A 290 -8.38 5.44 6.63
N ARG A 291 -7.58 4.71 7.39
CA ARG A 291 -7.21 3.33 7.09
C ARG A 291 -8.37 2.37 7.36
N GLY A 292 -8.41 1.26 6.62
CA GLY A 292 -9.46 0.24 6.75
C GLY A 292 -10.87 0.74 6.41
N LYS A 293 -11.00 1.83 5.65
CA LYS A 293 -12.29 2.42 5.27
C LYS A 293 -12.68 1.99 3.87
N MET A 294 -13.83 1.32 3.75
CA MET A 294 -14.34 0.75 2.51
C MET A 294 -15.60 1.46 2.04
N PHE A 295 -15.65 1.76 0.75
CA PHE A 295 -16.73 2.48 0.10
C PHE A 295 -17.14 1.73 -1.18
N PRO A 296 -18.42 1.80 -1.58
CA PRO A 296 -18.83 1.44 -2.93
C PRO A 296 -18.08 2.27 -3.98
N ALA A 297 -17.88 1.73 -5.18
CA ALA A 297 -17.12 2.39 -6.25
C ALA A 297 -17.61 3.81 -6.56
N ASN A 298 -18.93 4.00 -6.69
CA ASN A 298 -19.52 5.31 -6.99
C ASN A 298 -19.26 6.34 -5.89
N ASP A 299 -19.34 5.94 -4.63
CA ASP A 299 -19.06 6.82 -3.49
C ASP A 299 -17.56 7.09 -3.37
N THR A 300 -16.72 6.11 -3.72
CA THR A 300 -15.26 6.24 -3.78
C THR A 300 -14.84 7.31 -4.80
N PHE A 301 -15.45 7.30 -5.98
CA PHE A 301 -15.19 8.28 -7.03
C PHE A 301 -15.52 9.70 -6.57
N GLN A 302 -16.69 9.89 -5.95
CA GLN A 302 -17.10 11.19 -5.41
C GLN A 302 -16.24 11.64 -4.23
N LEU A 303 -15.86 10.70 -3.35
CA LEU A 303 -14.95 10.95 -2.23
C LEU A 303 -13.57 11.40 -2.72
N ALA A 304 -13.02 10.77 -3.76
CA ALA A 304 -11.76 11.18 -4.37
C ALA A 304 -11.80 12.64 -4.84
N GLN A 305 -12.88 13.04 -5.52
CA GLN A 305 -13.08 14.43 -5.93
C GLN A 305 -13.26 15.36 -4.72
N PHE A 306 -13.98 14.91 -3.68
CA PHE A 306 -14.18 15.67 -2.45
C PHE A 306 -12.84 15.96 -1.74
N LEU A 307 -11.95 14.97 -1.64
CA LEU A 307 -10.62 15.14 -1.06
C LEU A 307 -9.77 16.12 -1.87
N LEU A 308 -9.78 16.03 -3.21
CA LEU A 308 -9.02 16.96 -4.05
C LEU A 308 -9.53 18.39 -3.96
N ARG A 309 -10.85 18.61 -3.91
CA ARG A 309 -11.42 19.96 -3.83
C ARG A 309 -11.12 20.66 -2.51
N ARG A 310 -10.85 19.91 -1.46
CA ARG A 310 -10.67 20.41 -0.08
C ARG A 310 -9.30 20.04 0.49
N TYR A 311 -8.33 19.81 -0.39
CA TYR A 311 -7.06 19.17 -0.05
C TYR A 311 -6.24 19.96 0.98
N ASP A 312 -6.37 21.29 0.98
CA ASP A 312 -5.65 22.25 1.81
C ASP A 312 -6.42 22.65 3.08
N GLU A 313 -7.71 22.31 3.17
CA GLU A 313 -8.56 22.65 4.30
C GLU A 313 -8.20 21.84 5.56
N MET A 314 -8.12 20.51 5.45
CA MET A 314 -7.91 19.60 6.58
C MET A 314 -7.39 18.23 6.14
N PRO A 315 -6.78 17.42 7.04
CA PRO A 315 -6.33 16.08 6.69
C PRO A 315 -7.47 15.18 6.21
N CYS A 316 -7.12 14.18 5.39
CA CYS A 316 -8.04 13.19 4.85
C CYS A 316 -8.88 12.49 5.94
N ASP A 317 -8.29 12.25 7.12
CA ASP A 317 -8.96 11.68 8.31
C ASP A 317 -10.16 12.49 8.80
N TRP A 318 -10.18 13.79 8.52
CA TRP A 318 -11.25 14.71 8.93
C TRP A 318 -12.20 15.03 7.78
N LEU A 319 -11.75 14.89 6.53
CA LEU A 319 -12.59 15.10 5.36
C LEU A 319 -13.56 13.94 5.11
N TYR A 320 -13.11 12.68 5.23
CA TYR A 320 -13.96 11.55 4.89
C TYR A 320 -15.24 11.44 5.75
N PRO A 321 -15.24 11.74 7.06
CA PRO A 321 -16.48 11.71 7.86
C PRO A 321 -17.47 12.76 7.38
N LEU A 322 -17.00 13.97 7.04
CA LEU A 322 -17.85 15.03 6.47
C LEU A 322 -18.49 14.59 5.15
N PHE A 323 -17.74 13.89 4.30
CA PHE A 323 -18.29 13.30 3.09
C PHE A 323 -19.39 12.27 3.41
N VAL A 324 -19.14 11.34 4.34
CA VAL A 324 -20.10 10.30 4.73
C VAL A 324 -21.39 10.92 5.29
N ASP A 325 -21.28 11.95 6.13
CA ASP A 325 -22.43 12.61 6.74
C ASP A 325 -23.29 13.36 5.71
N ALA A 326 -22.66 13.88 4.65
CA ALA A 326 -23.34 14.55 3.55
C ALA A 326 -24.10 13.58 2.62
N GLN A 327 -23.79 12.28 2.64
CA GLN A 327 -24.46 11.31 1.76
C GLN A 327 -25.91 11.04 2.20
N ALA A 328 -26.75 10.65 1.24
CA ALA A 328 -28.08 10.13 1.56
C ALA A 328 -27.93 8.85 2.40
N ASN A 329 -28.79 8.66 3.39
CA ASN A 329 -28.80 7.42 4.15
C ASN A 329 -29.47 6.32 3.29
N PRO A 330 -28.73 5.29 2.85
CA PRO A 330 -29.25 4.30 1.90
C PRO A 330 -30.35 3.42 2.51
N ARG A 331 -30.59 3.52 3.82
CA ARG A 331 -31.59 2.75 4.57
C ARG A 331 -32.69 3.63 5.19
N ALA A 332 -32.81 4.89 4.77
CA ALA A 332 -33.81 5.81 5.31
C ALA A 332 -35.26 5.48 4.91
N ALA A 333 -35.50 4.54 3.99
CA ALA A 333 -36.84 4.22 3.52
C ALA A 333 -37.59 3.21 4.42
N ASN A 334 -38.75 3.65 4.93
CA ASN A 334 -39.95 2.88 5.30
C ASN A 334 -40.01 2.03 6.59
N THR A 335 -39.00 2.00 7.47
CA THR A 335 -39.10 1.15 8.68
C THR A 335 -39.20 1.88 10.02
N GLY A 336 -39.16 3.22 10.06
CA GLY A 336 -39.13 3.98 11.33
C GLY A 336 -37.85 3.82 12.15
N TYR A 337 -36.90 2.98 11.70
CA TYR A 337 -35.58 2.78 12.29
C TYR A 337 -34.53 3.57 11.51
N GLN A 338 -33.81 4.45 12.21
CA GLN A 338 -32.71 5.22 11.63
C GLN A 338 -31.43 4.36 11.62
N TRP A 339 -31.23 3.58 10.55
CA TRP A 339 -30.01 2.80 10.39
C TRP A 339 -28.81 3.69 10.07
N SER A 340 -27.61 3.32 10.51
CA SER A 340 -26.39 4.10 10.26
C SER A 340 -25.95 4.03 8.78
N ARG A 341 -25.41 5.13 8.25
CA ARG A 341 -24.67 5.17 6.96
C ARG A 341 -23.39 4.33 7.00
N LYS A 342 -22.93 4.03 8.20
CA LYS A 342 -21.67 3.38 8.52
C LYS A 342 -21.93 1.96 9.06
N LEU A 343 -21.24 0.98 8.47
CA LEU A 343 -21.16 -0.39 8.93
C LEU A 343 -19.81 -0.59 9.64
N VAL A 344 -19.82 -1.07 10.89
CA VAL A 344 -18.58 -1.45 11.59
C VAL A 344 -18.32 -2.93 11.32
N LEU A 345 -17.18 -3.24 10.71
CA LEU A 345 -16.73 -4.59 10.45
C LEU A 345 -15.96 -5.08 11.68
N LYS A 346 -16.53 -6.05 12.38
CA LYS A 346 -15.98 -6.57 13.64
C LYS A 346 -15.55 -8.02 13.50
N ASP A 347 -14.60 -8.42 14.34
CA ASP A 347 -14.28 -9.83 14.52
C ASP A 347 -15.55 -10.60 14.96
N ARG A 348 -15.79 -11.74 14.30
CA ARG A 348 -16.92 -12.64 14.56
C ARG A 348 -16.81 -13.35 15.91
N ARG A 349 -15.59 -13.52 16.43
CA ARG A 349 -15.29 -14.20 17.69
C ARG A 349 -15.23 -13.22 18.85
N TYR A 350 -14.72 -12.01 18.61
CA TYR A 350 -14.57 -10.98 19.62
C TYR A 350 -15.23 -9.70 19.09
N HIS A 351 -16.54 -9.57 19.31
CA HIS A 351 -17.41 -8.47 18.82
C HIS A 351 -17.03 -7.05 19.31
N HIS A 352 -15.83 -6.87 19.86
CA HIS A 352 -15.31 -5.65 20.47
C HIS A 352 -13.92 -5.23 19.94
N HIS A 353 -13.31 -5.95 18.99
CA HIS A 353 -11.99 -5.59 18.45
C HIS A 353 -12.03 -5.21 16.97
N ASP A 354 -11.19 -4.23 16.61
CA ASP A 354 -10.89 -3.83 15.23
C ASP A 354 -10.30 -5.03 14.46
N LEU A 355 -10.55 -5.11 13.16
CA LEU A 355 -10.02 -6.21 12.32
C LEU A 355 -8.60 -5.94 11.83
N CYS A 356 -8.15 -4.68 11.88
CA CYS A 356 -6.81 -4.27 11.54
C CYS A 356 -6.27 -3.26 12.56
N PHE A 357 -4.98 -3.32 12.81
CA PHE A 357 -4.30 -2.50 13.80
C PHE A 357 -3.10 -1.81 13.19
N HIS A 358 -2.90 -0.55 13.56
CA HIS A 358 -1.69 0.18 13.19
C HIS A 358 -0.49 -0.35 14.00
N ARG A 359 0.63 -0.56 13.32
CA ARG A 359 1.89 -1.04 13.91
C ARG A 359 3.07 -0.14 13.56
N GLY A 360 2.82 0.97 12.87
CA GLY A 360 3.85 1.89 12.39
C GLY A 360 4.33 2.84 13.47
N LYS A 361 5.46 2.54 14.13
CA LYS A 361 6.04 3.47 15.12
C LYS A 361 6.61 4.73 14.46
N PHE A 362 7.17 4.59 13.27
CA PHE A 362 7.83 5.66 12.55
C PHE A 362 6.96 6.12 11.38
N SER A 363 6.57 7.39 11.41
CA SER A 363 5.77 7.99 10.34
C SER A 363 6.59 8.17 9.07
N SER A 364 5.90 8.30 7.93
CA SER A 364 6.49 8.81 6.69
C SER A 364 6.85 10.30 6.79
N PHE A 365 6.23 11.05 7.71
CA PHE A 365 6.68 12.40 8.03
C PHE A 365 7.93 12.34 8.90
N LYS A 366 9.07 12.84 8.38
CA LYS A 366 10.37 12.76 9.04
C LYS A 366 10.31 13.35 10.45
N GLY A 367 10.72 12.55 11.44
CA GLY A 367 10.76 12.95 12.85
C GLY A 367 9.46 12.71 13.63
N LYS A 368 8.34 12.35 12.99
CA LYS A 368 7.10 12.00 13.68
C LYS A 368 7.13 10.53 14.13
N ILE A 369 7.01 10.34 15.44
CA ILE A 369 6.85 9.04 16.10
C ILE A 369 5.38 8.89 16.49
N VAL A 370 4.82 7.70 16.29
CA VAL A 370 3.45 7.36 16.66
C VAL A 370 3.48 6.42 17.86
N ASP A 371 2.68 6.74 18.86
CA ASP A 371 2.48 5.87 20.01
C ASP A 371 1.61 4.68 19.60
N ILE A 372 2.17 3.47 19.73
CA ILE A 372 1.44 2.24 19.45
C ILE A 372 0.83 1.76 20.75
N VAL A 373 -0.50 1.78 20.83
CA VAL A 373 -1.23 1.13 21.92
C VAL A 373 -1.38 -0.34 21.53
N PHE A 374 -0.91 -1.24 22.41
CA PHE A 374 -0.89 -2.70 22.18
C PHE A 374 -2.11 -3.40 22.76
#